data_AF-A0A5J4PI82-F1
#
_entry.id   AF-A0A5J4PI82-F1
#
_cell.length_a   1.000
_cell.length_b   1.000
_cell.length_c   1.000
_cell.angle_alpha   90.00
_cell.angle_beta   90.00
_cell.angle_gamma   90.00
#
_symmetry.space_group_name_H-M   'P 1'
#
loop_
_entity.id
_entity.type
_entity.pdbx_description
1 polymer ?
#
loop_
_entity_poly.entity_id
_entity_poly.type
_entity_poly.pdbx_seq_one_letter_code
_entity_poly.pdbx_strand_id
1 'polypeptide(L)'
;RAAIFDSQSISTRALCILGGVYVWILQIDITVLDDCGSVADACITAAFTALLHFRRPKTMIVGEKLIIQPMNSIGDGLPISLLHIPVSTSYAIYHHTSAVLLDPTNEEEKECEGFVSVLCNSRG
;
A
#
# COMPACT_ATOMS: atom_id res chain seq x y z
N ARG A 1 9.26 -2.32 2.00
CA ARG A 1 9.52 -1.79 0.63
C ARG A 1 9.11 -2.80 -0.45
N ALA A 2 9.52 -4.06 -0.37
CA ALA A 2 9.18 -5.14 -1.31
C ALA A 2 7.66 -5.29 -1.62
N ALA A 3 6.82 -5.53 -0.60
CA ALA A 3 5.42 -5.94 -0.78
C ALA A 3 4.56 -5.09 -1.74
N ILE A 4 4.64 -3.76 -1.66
CA ILE A 4 3.79 -2.86 -2.48
C ILE A 4 4.28 -2.79 -3.94
N PHE A 5 5.60 -2.84 -4.17
CA PHE A 5 6.17 -2.77 -5.51
C PHE A 5 6.17 -4.15 -6.19
N ASP A 6 6.53 -5.20 -5.46
CA ASP A 6 6.69 -6.56 -5.99
C ASP A 6 5.34 -7.18 -6.35
N SER A 7 4.27 -6.78 -5.66
CA SER A 7 2.90 -7.20 -6.01
C SER A 7 2.44 -6.63 -7.35
N GLN A 8 3.03 -5.56 -7.87
CA GLN A 8 2.52 -4.84 -9.05
C GLN A 8 1.06 -4.38 -8.87
N SER A 9 0.69 -4.03 -7.64
CA SER A 9 -0.67 -3.59 -7.29
C SER A 9 -1.06 -2.25 -7.94
N ILE A 10 -0.09 -1.43 -8.34
CA ILE A 10 -0.30 -0.08 -8.88
C ILE A 10 -0.02 -0.08 -10.39
N SER A 11 -0.96 0.45 -11.18
CA SER A 11 -0.76 0.62 -12.62
C SER A 11 0.20 1.77 -12.93
N THR A 12 1.47 1.45 -13.19
CA THR A 12 2.48 2.43 -13.61
C THR A 12 2.12 3.12 -14.93
N ARG A 13 1.39 2.44 -15.81
CA ARG A 13 0.89 3.00 -17.07
C ARG A 13 -0.12 4.12 -16.82
N ALA A 14 -0.99 3.98 -15.82
CA ALA A 14 -1.97 5.00 -15.48
C ALA A 14 -1.36 6.27 -14.85
N LEU A 15 -0.09 6.19 -14.41
CA LEU A 15 0.67 7.32 -13.87
C LEU A 15 1.40 8.11 -14.96
N CYS A 16 1.61 7.53 -16.14
CA CYS A 16 2.24 8.22 -17.26
C CYS A 16 1.26 9.23 -17.88
N ILE A 17 1.63 10.51 -17.87
CA ILE A 17 0.83 11.58 -18.49
C ILE A 17 1.26 11.76 -19.95
N LEU A 18 2.56 11.91 -20.18
CA LEU A 18 3.18 12.02 -21.49
C LEU A 18 4.49 11.23 -21.51
N GLY A 19 4.59 10.25 -22.39
CA GLY A 19 5.73 9.35 -22.48
C GLY A 19 7.05 10.10 -22.67
N GLY A 20 8.02 9.85 -21.79
CA GLY A 20 9.34 10.50 -21.83
C GLY A 20 9.38 11.94 -21.31
N VAL A 21 8.25 12.50 -20.87
CA VAL A 21 8.17 13.92 -20.45
C VAL A 21 7.56 14.08 -19.06
N TYR A 22 6.33 13.58 -18.86
CA TYR A 22 5.57 13.80 -17.62
C TYR A 22 5.01 12.50 -17.06
N VAL A 23 5.32 12.23 -15.79
CA VAL A 23 4.83 11.09 -15.03
C VAL A 23 4.48 11.51 -13.61
N TRP A 24 3.43 10.91 -13.06
CA TRP A 24 3.11 11.05 -11.65
C TRP A 24 4.04 10.21 -10.78
N ILE A 25 4.63 10.83 -9.76
CA ILE A 25 5.36 10.14 -8.70
C ILE A 25 4.42 10.05 -7.49
N LEU A 26 4.20 8.82 -7.02
CA LEU A 26 3.46 8.57 -5.79
C LEU A 26 4.47 8.33 -4.67
N GLN A 27 4.30 9.07 -3.58
CA GLN A 27 5.04 8.87 -2.34
C GLN A 27 4.02 8.57 -1.23
N ILE A 28 4.30 7.52 -0.45
CA ILE A 28 3.50 7.12 0.70
C ILE A 28 4.42 7.19 1.90
N ASP A 29 4.04 8.04 2.85
CA ASP A 29 4.73 8.18 4.11
C ASP A 29 3.84 7.56 5.20
N ILE A 30 4.40 6.65 5.98
CA ILE A 30 3.71 5.94 7.05
C ILE A 30 4.43 6.25 8.36
N THR A 31 3.68 6.74 9.34
CA THR A 31 4.17 6.98 10.70
C THR A 31 3.44 6.06 11.65
N VAL A 32 4.18 5.21 12.34
CA VAL A 32 3.63 4.35 13.40
C VAL A 32 3.45 5.19 14.65
N LEU A 33 2.22 5.31 15.13
CA LEU A 33 1.89 6.09 16.33
C LEU A 33 1.98 5.25 17.59
N ASP A 34 1.50 4.01 17.50
CA ASP A 34 1.52 3.03 18.57
C ASP A 34 1.78 1.66 17.93
N ASP A 35 2.72 0.92 18.51
CA ASP A 35 3.10 -0.41 18.05
C ASP A 35 2.64 -1.41 19.09
N CYS A 36 1.62 -2.21 18.75
CA CYS A 36 1.03 -3.24 19.60
C CYS A 36 1.21 -4.65 19.03
N GLY A 37 2.07 -4.83 18.04
CA GLY A 37 2.28 -6.07 17.30
C GLY A 37 1.80 -5.98 15.86
N SER A 38 2.29 -6.88 15.01
CA SER A 38 1.95 -7.01 13.59
C SER A 38 2.05 -5.69 12.81
N VAL A 39 3.02 -4.84 13.16
CA VAL A 39 3.14 -3.46 12.63
C VAL A 39 3.26 -3.43 11.11
N ALA A 40 3.85 -4.46 10.50
CA ALA A 40 3.98 -4.59 9.06
C ALA A 40 2.61 -4.73 8.36
N ASP A 41 1.69 -5.50 8.93
CA ASP A 41 0.36 -5.71 8.39
C ASP A 41 -0.48 -4.43 8.49
N ALA A 42 -0.37 -3.76 9.63
CA ALA A 42 -0.98 -2.44 9.83
C ALA A 42 -0.45 -1.42 8.82
N CYS A 43 0.86 -1.38 8.58
CA CYS A 43 1.48 -0.49 7.58
C CYS A 43 0.98 -0.79 6.15
N ILE A 44 0.89 -2.06 5.76
CA ILE A 44 0.42 -2.44 4.41
C ILE A 44 -1.04 -2.04 4.24
N THR A 45 -1.88 -2.33 5.25
CA THR A 45 -3.29 -1.95 5.25
C THR A 45 -3.46 -0.43 5.19
N ALA A 46 -2.68 0.32 5.97
CA ALA A 46 -2.69 1.78 5.95
C ALA A 46 -2.27 2.34 4.59
N ALA A 47 -1.22 1.78 3.97
CA ALA A 47 -0.76 2.21 2.65
C ALA A 47 -1.83 2.02 1.57
N PHE A 48 -2.47 0.84 1.51
CA PHE A 48 -3.52 0.60 0.52
C PHE A 48 -4.78 1.41 0.79
N THR A 49 -5.15 1.60 2.05
CA THR A 49 -6.26 2.48 2.43
C THR A 49 -6.00 3.92 1.98
N ALA A 50 -4.78 4.42 2.21
CA ALA A 50 -4.37 5.75 1.76
C ALA A 50 -4.43 5.86 0.23
N LEU A 51 -3.93 4.87 -0.51
CA LEU A 51 -3.99 4.84 -1.98
C LEU A 51 -5.43 4.79 -2.53
N LEU A 52 -6.32 4.03 -1.87
CA LEU A 52 -7.74 3.93 -2.24
C LEU A 52 -8.49 5.24 -2.01
N HIS A 53 -8.15 5.94 -0.93
CA HIS A 53 -8.76 7.22 -0.61
C HIS A 53 -8.19 8.37 -1.44
N PHE A 54 -6.89 8.31 -1.78
CA PHE A 54 -6.19 9.37 -2.50
C PHE A 54 -6.86 9.67 -3.86
N ARG A 55 -6.91 10.95 -4.20
CA ARG A 55 -7.39 11.46 -5.48
C ARG A 55 -6.33 12.36 -6.08
N ARG A 56 -5.92 12.06 -7.32
CA ARG A 56 -4.96 12.86 -8.08
C ARG A 56 -5.69 13.95 -8.87
N PRO A 57 -5.08 15.12 -9.10
CA PRO A 57 -5.69 16.16 -9.92
C PRO A 57 -5.81 15.71 -11.38
N LYS A 58 -6.80 16.28 -12.08
CA LYS A 58 -6.95 16.11 -13.53
C LYS A 58 -5.83 16.84 -14.24
N THR A 59 -5.35 16.24 -15.33
CA THR A 59 -4.27 16.81 -16.14
C THR A 59 -4.68 16.84 -17.60
N MET A 60 -4.34 17.90 -18.29
CA MET A 60 -4.55 18.06 -19.73
C MET A 60 -3.25 18.54 -20.37
N ILE A 61 -3.02 18.09 -21.60
CA ILE A 61 -1.91 18.56 -22.43
C ILE A 61 -2.51 19.49 -23.49
N VAL A 62 -2.03 20.72 -23.54
CA VAL A 62 -2.41 21.70 -24.57
C VAL A 62 -1.14 22.12 -25.29
N GLY A 63 -0.97 21.66 -26.54
CA GLY A 63 0.30 21.75 -27.25
C GLY A 63 1.37 20.92 -26.54
N GLU A 64 2.39 21.58 -25.99
CA GLU A 64 3.49 20.95 -25.24
C GLU A 64 3.43 21.25 -23.73
N LYS A 65 2.40 21.97 -23.25
CA LYS A 65 2.30 22.37 -21.85
C LYS A 65 1.37 21.45 -21.06
N LEU A 66 1.85 21.02 -19.89
CA LEU A 66 1.04 20.32 -18.89
C LEU A 66 0.19 21.33 -18.11
N ILE A 67 -1.12 21.14 -18.11
CA ILE A 67 -2.08 21.88 -17.30
C ILE A 67 -2.60 20.94 -16.21
N ILE A 68 -2.35 21.29 -14.95
CA ILE A 68 -2.90 20.58 -13.78
C ILE A 68 -4.13 21.36 -13.31
N GLN A 69 -5.29 20.71 -13.30
CA GLN A 69 -6.52 21.32 -12.82
C GLN A 69 -6.51 21.35 -11.28
N PRO A 70 -6.74 22.52 -10.65
CA PRO A 70 -6.83 22.60 -9.20
C PRO A 70 -7.99 21.74 -8.68
N MET A 71 -7.80 21.12 -7.53
CA MET A 71 -8.84 20.39 -6.82
C MET A 71 -9.36 21.26 -5.68
N ASN A 72 -10.64 21.61 -5.72
CA ASN A 72 -11.30 22.35 -4.64
C ASN A 72 -11.85 21.39 -3.58
N SER A 73 -12.15 20.16 -3.99
CA SER A 73 -12.59 19.07 -3.14
C SER A 73 -11.99 17.73 -3.61
N ILE A 74 -12.02 16.71 -2.74
CA ILE A 74 -11.60 15.35 -3.09
C ILE A 74 -12.42 14.79 -4.27
N GLY A 75 -13.69 15.19 -4.42
CA GLY A 75 -14.56 14.72 -5.50
C GLY A 75 -14.15 15.18 -6.90
N ASP A 76 -13.35 16.24 -7.01
CA ASP A 76 -12.89 16.79 -8.30
C ASP A 76 -11.75 15.97 -8.91
N GLY A 77 -11.04 15.22 -8.07
CA GLY A 77 -9.89 14.41 -8.45
C GLY A 77 -10.26 13.03 -9.02
N LEU A 78 -9.27 12.40 -9.64
CA LEU A 78 -9.38 11.06 -10.19
C LEU A 78 -8.77 10.05 -9.21
N PRO A 79 -9.37 8.85 -9.05
CA PRO A 79 -8.73 7.79 -8.28
C PRO A 79 -7.45 7.30 -8.97
N ILE A 80 -6.54 6.71 -8.18
CA ILE A 80 -5.40 5.97 -8.74
C ILE A 80 -5.90 4.62 -9.25
N SER A 81 -5.33 4.15 -10.36
CA SER A 81 -5.62 2.82 -10.89
C SER A 81 -4.84 1.75 -10.13
N LEU A 82 -5.52 1.12 -9.16
CA LEU A 82 -5.05 -0.07 -8.47
C LEU A 82 -5.54 -1.32 -9.21
N LEU A 83 -4.65 -2.26 -9.48
CA LEU A 83 -4.93 -3.52 -10.16
C LEU A 83 -5.45 -4.58 -9.19
N HIS A 84 -4.93 -4.59 -7.97
CA HIS A 84 -5.37 -5.42 -6.86
C HIS A 84 -5.01 -4.74 -5.54
N ILE A 85 -5.65 -5.19 -4.46
CA ILE A 85 -5.50 -4.67 -3.10
C ILE A 85 -5.09 -5.86 -2.25
N PRO A 86 -3.78 -6.12 -2.09
CA PRO A 86 -3.32 -7.21 -1.27
C PRO A 86 -3.48 -6.88 0.21
N VAL A 87 -3.71 -7.92 1.01
CA VAL A 87 -3.77 -7.88 2.46
C VAL A 87 -2.60 -8.69 3.00
N SER A 88 -1.91 -8.15 3.99
CA SER A 88 -0.82 -8.83 4.67
C SER A 88 -1.33 -9.44 5.96
N THR A 89 -0.83 -10.62 6.28
CA THR A 89 -1.22 -11.37 7.47
C THR A 89 0.00 -12.10 8.03
N SER A 90 0.30 -11.82 9.29
CA SER A 90 1.49 -12.28 9.99
C SER A 90 1.17 -13.36 11.01
N TYR A 91 2.08 -14.34 11.07
CA TYR A 91 1.95 -15.55 11.86
C TYR A 91 3.19 -15.73 12.74
N ALA A 92 2.98 -15.86 14.04
CA ALA A 92 4.00 -16.25 15.01
C ALA A 92 3.99 -17.76 15.22
N ILE A 93 5.16 -18.40 15.16
CA ILE A 93 5.34 -19.85 15.23
C ILE A 93 6.01 -20.22 16.56
N TYR A 94 5.42 -21.16 17.28
CA TYR A 94 5.94 -21.73 18.52
C TYR A 94 6.18 -23.22 18.33
N HIS A 95 7.44 -23.66 18.24
CA HIS A 95 7.74 -25.06 17.98
C HIS A 95 7.49 -25.94 19.20
N HIS A 96 7.80 -25.44 20.40
CA HIS A 96 7.61 -26.19 21.65
C HIS A 96 6.16 -26.62 21.89
N THR A 97 5.20 -25.76 21.53
CA THR A 97 3.76 -26.02 21.68
C THR A 97 3.10 -26.48 20.38
N SER A 98 3.85 -26.48 19.26
CA SER A 98 3.31 -26.69 17.90
C SER A 98 2.12 -25.78 17.58
N ALA A 99 2.14 -24.56 18.11
CA ALA A 99 1.09 -23.57 17.93
C ALA A 99 1.52 -22.50 16.93
N VAL A 100 0.55 -21.96 16.18
CA VAL A 100 0.74 -20.80 15.31
C VAL A 100 -0.32 -19.78 15.68
N LEU A 101 0.13 -18.57 16.01
CA LEU A 101 -0.75 -17.44 16.32
C LEU A 101 -0.83 -16.50 15.13
N LEU A 102 -2.04 -16.00 14.90
CA LEU A 102 -2.35 -15.02 13.88
C LEU A 102 -2.39 -13.64 14.52
N ASP A 103 -1.85 -12.62 13.85
CA ASP A 103 -1.86 -11.23 14.33
C ASP A 103 -1.25 -11.13 15.74
N PRO A 104 0.02 -11.51 15.90
CA PRO A 104 0.65 -11.59 17.20
C PRO A 104 0.81 -10.19 17.81
N THR A 105 0.53 -10.10 19.10
CA THR A 105 0.86 -8.94 19.92
C THR A 105 2.37 -8.81 20.11
N ASN A 106 2.83 -7.64 20.55
CA ASN A 106 4.24 -7.41 20.89
C ASN A 106 4.87 -8.46 21.83
N GLU A 107 4.09 -9.00 22.76
CA GLU A 107 4.57 -10.02 23.68
C GLU A 107 4.71 -11.36 22.96
N GLU A 108 3.72 -11.71 22.15
CA GLU A 108 3.72 -12.93 21.34
C GLU A 108 4.89 -12.93 20.33
N GLU A 109 5.14 -11.80 19.65
CA GLU A 109 6.26 -11.66 18.72
C GLU A 109 7.62 -11.86 19.39
N LYS A 110 7.79 -11.43 20.65
CA LYS A 110 9.06 -11.57 21.38
C LYS A 110 9.33 -13.01 21.81
N GLU A 111 8.29 -13.74 22.15
CA GLU A 111 8.39 -15.11 22.65
C GLU A 111 8.32 -16.16 21.52
N CYS A 112 8.04 -15.74 20.28
CA CYS A 112 7.96 -16.67 19.16
C CYS A 112 9.35 -17.13 18.67
N GLU A 113 9.39 -18.33 18.11
CA GLU A 113 10.62 -18.94 17.58
C GLU A 113 10.77 -18.71 16.07
N GLY A 114 9.68 -18.34 15.40
CA GLY A 114 9.66 -18.02 13.98
C GLY A 114 8.51 -17.11 13.63
N PHE A 115 8.68 -16.35 12.56
CA PHE A 115 7.69 -15.38 12.08
C PHE A 115 7.55 -15.48 10.56
N VAL A 116 6.31 -15.49 10.08
CA VAL A 116 5.99 -15.54 8.64
C VAL A 116 4.89 -14.54 8.34
N SER A 117 5.13 -13.63 7.39
CA SER A 117 4.08 -12.78 6.82
C SER A 117 3.71 -13.26 5.42
N VAL A 118 2.41 -13.39 5.18
CA VAL A 118 1.85 -13.76 3.88
C VAL A 118 1.09 -12.57 3.32
N LEU A 119 1.39 -12.22 2.07
CA LEU A 119 0.66 -11.21 1.32
C LEU A 119 -0.24 -11.91 0.30
N CYS A 120 -1.56 -11.78 0.47
CA CYS A 120 -2.54 -12.39 -0.42
C CYS A 120 -3.40 -11.33 -1.10
N ASN A 121 -3.96 -11.63 -2.27
CA ASN A 121 -4.95 -10.79 -2.92
C ASN A 121 -6.30 -11.52 -2.97
N SER A 122 -7.37 -10.83 -3.36
CA SER A 122 -8.71 -11.42 -3.44
C SER A 122 -8.88 -12.53 -4.50
N ARG A 123 -7.86 -12.80 -5.31
CA ARG A 123 -7.87 -13.82 -6.37
C ARG A 123 -7.16 -15.11 -5.97
N GLY A 124 -6.61 -15.20 -4.75
CA GLY A 124 -5.82 -16.34 -4.27
C GLY A 124 -4.36 -16.18 -4.65
#